data_AF-A0A949HC38-F1
#
_entry.id   AF-A0A949HC38-F1
#
_cell.length_a   1.000
_cell.length_b   1.000
_cell.length_c   1.000
_cell.angle_alpha   90.00
_cell.angle_beta   90.00
_cell.angle_gamma   90.00
#
_symmetry.space_group_name_H-M   'P 1'
#
loop_
_entity.id
_entity.type
_entity.pdbx_description
1 polymer ?
#
loop_
_entity_poly.entity_id
_entity_poly.type
_entity_poly.pdbx_seq_one_letter_code
_entity_poly.pdbx_strand_id
1 'polypeptide(L)'
;AIGISLLFASTLFLAMHGSAVLSEARRAVSEENIHVFWRNIIGYSIGEIGIHRVAFWTGAASVLFANVCIYLSGTYVRDWNAFWGFWDRMPIWSAYGAGFILIGIGLVFSRRDRTEPVDLDAASNDRGLEGNIGQPIYVGVMDRMFGSGQVLPLFLGAWGAASMVFFGITTVIILSEYLYLSGYNGIVFLREFWNLAVVPPVSDFGMSWNVPWHQGGAWLAATLFLHLTVITWWVRLYTRARKTGVGTQLAWGFTAALALYFSIYLIRPMLIGNWSEAPGHGWRAILDWTNYVSIQTGNFYYNPLHMVSIFFLLGSVLLLAMHGSTIVATSKWRSEMELTEMEAEGPGTHRAQLFWRWVMGFNANSYNIHLWAWWFAALCGFTGALGLLLSGTLVNDWYQWAQSVGIVARMDGADWTQYVFR
;
A
#
# COMPACT_ATOMS: atom_id res chain seq x y z
N ALA A 1 -1.98 14.02 1.87
CA ALA A 1 -1.30 12.80 2.36
C ALA A 1 -2.30 11.70 2.75
N ILE A 2 -3.18 11.89 3.74
CA ILE A 2 -4.11 10.84 4.20
C ILE A 2 -4.99 10.27 3.05
N GLY A 3 -5.66 11.14 2.28
CA GLY A 3 -6.50 10.70 1.16
C GLY A 3 -5.74 9.84 0.14
N ILE A 4 -4.58 10.30 -0.31
CA ILE A 4 -3.76 9.55 -1.28
C ILE A 4 -3.23 8.24 -0.69
N SER A 5 -2.82 8.21 0.59
CA SER A 5 -2.45 6.97 1.28
C SER A 5 -3.59 5.96 1.29
N LEU A 6 -4.83 6.40 1.51
CA LEU A 6 -6.01 5.53 1.48
C LEU A 6 -6.36 5.05 0.06
N LEU A 7 -6.09 5.83 -0.99
CA LEU A 7 -6.26 5.39 -2.38
C LEU A 7 -5.30 4.25 -2.73
N PHE A 8 -4.01 4.39 -2.38
CA PHE A 8 -3.02 3.32 -2.56
C PHE A 8 -3.30 2.12 -1.66
N ALA A 9 -3.72 2.33 -0.41
CA ALA A 9 -4.11 1.25 0.49
C ALA A 9 -5.32 0.47 -0.05
N SER A 10 -6.30 1.16 -0.63
CA SER A 10 -7.44 0.51 -1.28
C SER A 10 -6.98 -0.37 -2.45
N THR A 11 -6.08 0.14 -3.28
CA THR A 11 -5.52 -0.63 -4.41
C THR A 11 -4.74 -1.85 -3.92
N LEU A 12 -3.97 -1.70 -2.83
CA LEU A 12 -3.27 -2.81 -2.19
C LEU A 12 -4.24 -3.86 -1.65
N PHE A 13 -5.28 -3.45 -0.92
CA PHE A 13 -6.29 -4.37 -0.38
C PHE A 13 -7.05 -5.09 -1.49
N LEU A 14 -7.37 -4.40 -2.59
CA LEU A 14 -7.99 -5.02 -3.76
C LEU A 14 -7.06 -6.08 -4.39
N ALA A 15 -5.78 -5.77 -4.55
CA ALA A 15 -4.78 -6.72 -5.05
C ALA A 15 -4.66 -7.94 -4.12
N MET A 16 -4.57 -7.72 -2.81
CA MET A 16 -4.43 -8.78 -1.81
C MET A 16 -5.66 -9.70 -1.80
N HIS A 17 -6.86 -9.11 -1.79
CA HIS A 17 -8.12 -9.84 -1.81
C HIS A 17 -8.30 -10.64 -3.10
N GLY A 18 -8.22 -9.98 -4.25
CA GLY A 18 -8.31 -10.64 -5.55
C GLY A 18 -7.28 -11.75 -5.72
N SER A 19 -6.06 -11.54 -5.23
CA SER A 19 -5.01 -12.57 -5.24
C SER A 19 -5.34 -13.76 -4.35
N ALA A 20 -5.86 -13.55 -3.14
CA ALA A 20 -6.18 -14.62 -2.20
C ALA A 20 -7.22 -15.56 -2.82
N VAL A 21 -8.33 -15.01 -3.28
CA VAL A 21 -9.43 -15.82 -3.82
C VAL A 21 -9.03 -16.50 -5.14
N LEU A 22 -8.34 -15.81 -6.05
CA LEU A 22 -7.85 -16.41 -7.30
C LEU A 22 -6.79 -17.50 -7.08
N SER A 23 -6.06 -17.44 -5.96
CA SER A 23 -5.07 -18.47 -5.62
C SER A 23 -5.72 -19.82 -5.38
N GLU A 24 -7.01 -19.85 -5.08
CA GLU A 24 -7.73 -21.05 -4.65
C GLU A 24 -8.79 -21.51 -5.65
N ALA A 25 -9.34 -20.60 -6.47
CA ALA A 25 -10.42 -20.84 -7.43
C ALA A 25 -10.25 -22.01 -8.43
N ARG A 26 -9.07 -22.63 -8.54
CA ARG A 26 -8.80 -23.79 -9.40
C ARG A 26 -8.05 -24.91 -8.69
N ARG A 27 -8.20 -25.01 -7.37
CA ARG A 27 -7.47 -25.96 -6.53
C ARG A 27 -8.42 -26.59 -5.52
N ALA A 28 -8.15 -27.84 -5.15
CA ALA A 28 -8.86 -28.51 -4.06
C ALA A 28 -8.31 -28.03 -2.70
N VAL A 29 -8.60 -26.78 -2.37
CA VAL A 29 -8.21 -26.11 -1.12
C VAL A 29 -9.44 -25.48 -0.47
N SER A 30 -9.41 -25.31 0.83
CA SER A 30 -10.51 -24.73 1.62
C SER A 30 -10.17 -23.30 2.05
N GLU A 31 -11.16 -22.53 2.49
CA GLU A 31 -10.97 -21.18 3.08
C GLU A 31 -9.93 -21.20 4.23
N GLU A 32 -9.81 -22.32 4.95
CA GLU A 32 -8.80 -22.47 6.00
C GLU A 32 -7.36 -22.41 5.46
N ASN A 33 -7.12 -22.79 4.20
CA ASN A 33 -5.82 -22.64 3.56
C ASN A 33 -5.41 -21.16 3.42
N ILE A 34 -6.34 -20.27 3.04
CA ILE A 34 -6.14 -18.81 3.05
C ILE A 34 -5.88 -18.30 4.46
N HIS A 35 -6.64 -18.76 5.46
CA HIS A 35 -6.44 -18.32 6.84
C HIS A 35 -5.06 -18.74 7.37
N VAL A 36 -4.66 -19.98 7.15
CA VAL A 36 -3.32 -20.48 7.46
C VAL A 36 -2.25 -19.71 6.68
N PHE A 37 -2.46 -19.44 5.40
CA PHE A 37 -1.53 -18.67 4.58
C PHE A 37 -1.31 -17.26 5.17
N TRP A 38 -2.37 -16.49 5.43
CA TRP A 38 -2.25 -15.13 5.96
C TRP A 38 -1.65 -15.09 7.37
N ARG A 39 -2.08 -16.00 8.27
CA ARG A 39 -1.46 -16.13 9.60
C ARG A 39 0.03 -16.46 9.46
N ASN A 40 0.41 -17.36 8.56
CA ASN A 40 1.80 -17.68 8.31
C ASN A 40 2.61 -16.48 7.81
N ILE A 41 2.02 -15.60 6.98
CA ILE A 41 2.73 -14.46 6.39
C ILE A 41 2.86 -13.28 7.36
N ILE A 42 1.76 -12.84 7.97
CA ILE A 42 1.68 -11.60 8.79
C ILE A 42 1.21 -11.82 10.23
N GLY A 43 0.95 -13.05 10.65
CA GLY A 43 0.54 -13.38 12.02
C GLY A 43 -0.95 -13.13 12.28
N TYR A 44 -1.72 -12.78 11.26
CA TYR A 44 -3.15 -12.55 11.39
C TYR A 44 -3.88 -12.89 10.09
N SER A 45 -5.08 -13.46 10.20
CA SER A 45 -6.03 -13.52 9.08
C SER A 45 -7.30 -12.80 9.49
N ILE A 46 -7.67 -11.80 8.67
CA ILE A 46 -8.81 -10.92 8.93
C ILE A 46 -10.16 -11.59 8.74
N GLY A 47 -10.17 -12.80 8.15
CA GLY A 47 -11.38 -13.54 7.86
C GLY A 47 -12.13 -13.03 6.64
N GLU A 48 -13.05 -13.84 6.14
CA GLU A 48 -13.80 -13.58 4.90
C GLU A 48 -14.66 -12.32 5.00
N ILE A 49 -15.47 -12.17 6.04
CA ILE A 49 -16.28 -10.95 6.19
C ILE A 49 -15.45 -9.71 6.57
N GLY A 50 -14.35 -9.91 7.29
CA GLY A 50 -13.52 -8.84 7.82
C GLY A 50 -12.82 -8.04 6.72
N ILE A 51 -12.27 -8.72 5.71
CA ILE A 51 -11.63 -8.04 4.56
C ILE A 51 -12.64 -7.18 3.79
N HIS A 52 -13.88 -7.64 3.62
CA HIS A 52 -14.93 -6.88 2.92
C HIS A 52 -15.39 -5.63 3.69
N ARG A 53 -15.42 -5.69 5.03
CA ARG A 53 -15.67 -4.51 5.86
C ARG A 53 -14.54 -3.50 5.74
N VAL A 54 -13.28 -3.95 5.80
CA VAL A 54 -12.12 -3.08 5.60
C VAL A 54 -12.13 -2.47 4.20
N ALA A 55 -12.45 -3.28 3.17
CA ALA A 55 -12.57 -2.85 1.79
C ALA A 55 -13.58 -1.68 1.64
N PHE A 56 -14.78 -1.85 2.19
CA PHE A 56 -15.81 -0.80 2.20
C PHE A 56 -15.33 0.47 2.92
N TRP A 57 -14.88 0.35 4.17
CA TRP A 57 -14.50 1.52 4.97
C TRP A 57 -13.28 2.24 4.42
N THR A 58 -12.27 1.53 3.93
CA THR A 58 -11.07 2.14 3.34
C THR A 58 -11.42 2.87 2.04
N GLY A 59 -12.23 2.25 1.17
CA GLY A 59 -12.70 2.89 -0.06
C GLY A 59 -13.52 4.15 0.22
N ALA A 60 -14.50 4.07 1.12
CA ALA A 60 -15.32 5.23 1.51
C ALA A 60 -14.49 6.35 2.17
N ALA A 61 -13.58 5.99 3.08
CA ALA A 61 -12.71 6.95 3.75
C ALA A 61 -11.77 7.64 2.75
N SER A 62 -11.25 6.94 1.74
CA SER A 62 -10.37 7.53 0.72
C SER A 62 -11.04 8.71 0.01
N VAL A 63 -12.31 8.54 -0.40
CA VAL A 63 -13.11 9.58 -1.05
C VAL A 63 -13.47 10.68 -0.07
N LEU A 64 -13.89 10.34 1.16
CA LEU A 64 -14.22 11.32 2.18
C LEU A 64 -13.03 12.25 2.48
N PHE A 65 -11.86 11.69 2.76
CA PHE A 65 -10.67 12.49 3.07
C PHE A 65 -10.16 13.29 1.87
N ALA A 66 -10.28 12.75 0.65
CA ALA A 66 -9.99 13.52 -0.56
C ALA A 66 -10.92 14.73 -0.71
N ASN A 67 -12.24 14.53 -0.54
CA ASN A 67 -13.23 15.59 -0.62
C ASN A 67 -13.07 16.64 0.49
N VAL A 68 -12.79 16.22 1.72
CA VAL A 68 -12.50 17.14 2.82
C VAL A 68 -11.26 17.97 2.52
N CYS A 69 -10.20 17.37 1.99
CA CYS A 69 -8.98 18.08 1.60
C CYS A 69 -9.26 19.14 0.52
N ILE A 70 -10.02 18.79 -0.52
CA ILE A 70 -10.42 19.73 -1.59
C ILE A 70 -11.31 20.83 -1.02
N TYR A 71 -12.32 20.46 -0.23
CA TYR A 71 -13.26 21.42 0.34
C TYR A 71 -12.56 22.44 1.24
N LEU A 72 -11.63 22.00 2.09
CA LEU A 72 -10.89 22.89 2.99
C LEU A 72 -9.88 23.77 2.26
N SER A 73 -9.27 23.27 1.19
CA SER A 73 -8.23 23.98 0.43
C SER A 73 -8.83 25.18 -0.30
N GLY A 74 -8.29 26.37 -0.07
CA GLY A 74 -8.76 27.62 -0.67
C GLY A 74 -10.01 28.22 -0.03
N THR A 75 -10.76 27.47 0.78
CA THR A 75 -11.91 27.99 1.55
C THR A 75 -11.49 28.40 2.97
N TYR A 76 -11.18 27.42 3.82
CA TYR A 76 -10.80 27.58 5.22
C TYR A 76 -9.28 27.53 5.41
N VAL A 77 -8.58 26.72 4.61
CA VAL A 77 -7.13 26.63 4.61
C VAL A 77 -6.60 27.26 3.33
N ARG A 78 -6.12 28.50 3.44
CA ARG A 78 -5.52 29.24 2.31
C ARG A 78 -4.05 28.89 2.08
N ASP A 79 -3.35 28.56 3.16
CA ASP A 79 -1.96 28.12 3.13
C ASP A 79 -1.80 26.94 4.10
N TRP A 80 -1.52 25.77 3.54
CA TRP A 80 -1.30 24.55 4.31
C TRP A 80 -0.05 24.61 5.18
N ASN A 81 1.01 25.32 4.75
CA ASN A 81 2.22 25.50 5.56
C ASN A 81 1.91 26.33 6.80
N ALA A 82 1.20 27.45 6.62
CA ALA A 82 0.76 28.29 7.74
C ALA A 82 -0.23 27.55 8.67
N PHE A 83 -1.15 26.76 8.10
CA PHE A 83 -2.08 25.95 8.88
C PHE A 83 -1.34 25.03 9.85
N TRP A 84 -0.31 24.32 9.39
CA TRP A 84 0.47 23.43 10.23
C TRP A 84 1.31 24.13 11.31
N GLY A 85 1.43 25.45 11.29
CA GLY A 85 2.13 26.21 12.34
C GLY A 85 1.52 26.06 13.75
N PHE A 86 0.31 25.49 13.91
CA PHE A 86 -0.17 25.09 15.24
C PHE A 86 0.63 23.93 15.81
N TRP A 87 1.09 22.99 14.97
CA TRP A 87 1.83 21.79 15.39
C TRP A 87 3.09 22.21 16.13
N ASP A 88 3.86 23.13 15.56
CA ASP A 88 5.11 23.63 16.17
C ASP A 88 4.90 24.36 17.49
N ARG A 89 3.70 24.93 17.69
CA ARG A 89 3.32 25.69 18.88
C ARG A 89 2.65 24.83 19.96
N MET A 90 2.44 23.53 19.73
CA MET A 90 1.78 22.70 20.73
C MET A 90 2.64 22.59 22.01
N PRO A 91 2.05 22.77 23.20
CA PRO A 91 2.78 22.72 24.47
C PRO A 91 3.52 21.40 24.73
N ILE A 92 3.09 20.31 24.10
CA ILE A 92 3.70 18.97 24.20
C ILE A 92 5.17 18.94 23.71
N TRP A 93 5.59 19.90 22.88
CA TRP A 93 6.97 20.03 22.42
C TRP A 93 7.88 20.81 23.37
N SER A 94 7.36 21.26 24.51
CA SER A 94 8.17 21.84 25.58
C SER A 94 8.55 20.77 26.62
N ALA A 95 9.66 20.98 27.33
CA ALA A 95 10.11 20.07 28.40
C ALA A 95 9.04 19.79 29.48
N TYR A 96 8.07 20.70 29.65
CA TYR A 96 6.95 20.57 30.60
C TYR A 96 5.73 19.83 30.02
N GLY A 97 5.60 19.74 28.70
CA GLY A 97 4.44 19.11 28.03
C GLY A 97 4.62 17.63 27.71
N ALA A 98 5.85 17.10 27.77
CA ALA A 98 6.17 15.70 27.47
C ALA A 98 5.58 14.68 28.47
N GLY A 99 5.05 15.12 29.60
CA GLY A 99 4.47 14.26 30.65
C GLY A 99 3.07 13.68 30.37
N PHE A 100 2.41 14.05 29.28
CA PHE A 100 0.99 13.72 29.03
C PHE A 100 0.73 12.57 28.03
N ILE A 101 1.76 11.97 27.42
CA ILE A 101 1.59 10.97 26.34
C ILE A 101 1.79 9.54 26.88
N LEU A 102 1.06 9.12 27.91
CA LEU A 102 1.11 7.71 28.37
C LEU A 102 -0.19 7.14 28.97
N ILE A 103 -1.37 7.64 28.58
CA ILE A 103 -2.64 7.03 29.01
C ILE A 103 -3.57 6.87 27.81
N GLY A 104 -3.55 5.69 27.19
CA GLY A 104 -4.45 5.41 26.07
C GLY A 104 -4.36 4.00 25.47
N ILE A 105 -3.77 3.02 26.15
CA ILE A 105 -3.72 1.62 25.65
C ILE A 105 -4.10 0.69 26.80
N GLY A 106 -5.38 0.67 27.17
CA GLY A 106 -5.83 -0.11 28.34
C GLY A 106 -7.29 -0.56 28.34
N LEU A 107 -8.00 -0.49 27.20
CA LEU A 107 -9.43 -0.82 27.14
C LEU A 107 -9.79 -1.64 25.90
N VAL A 108 -9.12 -2.77 25.69
CA VAL A 108 -9.35 -3.64 24.51
C VAL A 108 -9.62 -5.12 24.85
N PHE A 109 -9.49 -5.55 26.10
CA PHE A 109 -9.77 -6.94 26.49
C PHE A 109 -11.11 -7.05 27.20
N SER A 110 -12.18 -7.26 26.43
CA SER A 110 -13.46 -7.71 26.96
C SER A 110 -13.66 -9.18 26.60
N ARG A 111 -13.92 -9.98 27.64
CA ARG A 111 -14.18 -11.42 27.56
C ARG A 111 -15.57 -11.68 26.96
N ARG A 112 -15.62 -12.47 25.89
CA ARG A 112 -16.77 -13.31 25.50
C ARG A 112 -16.23 -14.61 24.89
N ASP A 113 -17.07 -15.63 24.90
CA ASP A 113 -16.73 -17.06 24.82
C ASP A 113 -15.76 -17.46 23.70
N ARG A 114 -14.83 -18.34 24.09
CA ARG A 114 -13.80 -18.96 23.26
C ARG A 114 -14.48 -19.80 22.18
N THR A 115 -14.32 -19.42 20.91
CA THR A 115 -14.28 -20.41 19.84
C THR A 115 -13.11 -21.34 20.12
N GLU A 116 -13.33 -22.66 20.05
CA GLU A 116 -12.25 -23.62 20.27
C GLU A 116 -11.13 -23.38 19.24
N PRO A 117 -9.85 -23.39 19.66
CA PRO A 117 -8.74 -23.22 18.74
C PRO A 117 -8.79 -24.32 17.69
N VAL A 118 -8.80 -23.93 16.41
CA VAL A 118 -8.56 -24.85 15.30
C VAL A 118 -7.21 -25.51 15.54
N ASP A 119 -7.14 -26.83 15.44
CA ASP A 119 -5.93 -27.62 15.67
C ASP A 119 -4.81 -27.19 14.70
N LEU A 120 -3.77 -26.58 15.27
CA LEU A 120 -2.68 -25.92 14.55
C LEU A 120 -1.61 -26.91 14.05
N ASP A 121 -1.55 -28.12 14.63
CA ASP A 121 -0.53 -29.12 14.29
C ASP A 121 -0.97 -30.02 13.13
N ALA A 122 -2.26 -30.12 12.84
CA ALA A 122 -2.78 -30.85 11.68
C ALA A 122 -2.63 -30.08 10.35
N ALA A 123 -2.47 -28.75 10.39
CA ALA A 123 -2.50 -27.88 9.19
C ALA A 123 -1.12 -27.37 8.72
N SER A 124 -0.04 -27.60 9.47
CA SER A 124 1.33 -27.32 9.00
C SER A 124 2.20 -28.56 9.07
N ASN A 125 2.09 -29.43 8.07
CA ASN A 125 3.12 -30.41 7.80
C ASN A 125 4.42 -29.68 7.41
N ASP A 126 5.32 -29.45 8.36
CA ASP A 126 6.74 -29.26 8.07
C ASP A 126 7.59 -29.70 9.28
N ARG A 127 8.52 -30.63 9.05
CA ARG A 127 9.62 -31.01 9.94
C ARG A 127 10.86 -30.20 9.53
N GLY A 128 11.60 -29.59 10.48
CA GLY A 128 12.88 -28.94 10.19
C GLY A 128 13.25 -27.75 11.09
N LEU A 129 14.21 -26.91 10.63
CA LEU A 129 14.66 -25.66 11.29
C LEU A 129 13.72 -24.46 11.05
N GLU A 130 12.65 -24.63 10.27
CA GLU A 130 11.62 -23.62 10.04
C GLU A 130 10.41 -23.93 10.92
N GLY A 131 9.76 -22.90 11.45
CA GLY A 131 8.66 -23.14 12.38
C GLY A 131 7.76 -21.94 12.62
N ASN A 132 6.65 -22.23 13.28
CA ASN A 132 5.71 -21.24 13.78
C ASN A 132 6.27 -20.58 15.05
N ILE A 133 6.33 -19.25 15.05
CA ILE A 133 6.73 -18.44 16.19
C ILE A 133 5.51 -17.81 16.84
N GLY A 134 5.55 -17.72 18.18
CA GLY A 134 4.50 -17.15 19.00
C GLY A 134 3.36 -18.12 19.29
N GLN A 135 2.73 -17.94 20.44
CA GLN A 135 1.54 -18.68 20.84
C GLN A 135 0.28 -17.93 20.37
N PRO A 136 -0.81 -18.62 20.03
CA PRO A 136 -2.07 -17.99 19.68
C PRO A 136 -2.55 -17.07 20.80
N ILE A 137 -2.83 -15.82 20.45
CA ILE A 137 -3.46 -14.85 21.34
C ILE A 137 -4.81 -14.44 20.79
N TYR A 138 -5.74 -14.12 21.67
CA TYR A 138 -7.07 -13.65 21.27
C TYR A 138 -7.26 -12.17 21.62
N VAL A 139 -7.60 -11.38 20.60
CA VAL A 139 -7.78 -9.93 20.70
C VAL A 139 -9.25 -9.59 20.42
N GLY A 140 -10.01 -9.29 21.48
CA GLY A 140 -11.47 -9.11 21.39
C GLY A 140 -11.92 -7.92 20.52
N VAL A 141 -11.12 -6.87 20.35
CA VAL A 141 -11.44 -5.78 19.42
C VAL A 141 -11.33 -6.22 17.96
N MET A 142 -10.33 -7.04 17.62
CA MET A 142 -10.17 -7.55 16.26
C MET A 142 -11.33 -8.48 15.90
N ASP A 143 -11.77 -9.29 16.86
CA ASP A 143 -12.97 -10.12 16.71
C ASP A 143 -14.24 -9.30 16.43
N ARG A 144 -14.48 -8.25 17.22
CA ARG A 144 -15.65 -7.37 17.03
C ARG A 144 -15.64 -6.64 15.69
N MET A 145 -14.47 -6.14 15.29
CA MET A 145 -14.34 -5.34 14.07
C MET A 145 -14.41 -6.23 12.82
N PHE A 146 -13.68 -7.35 12.83
CA PHE A 146 -13.39 -8.13 11.63
C PHE A 146 -13.98 -9.54 11.62
N GLY A 147 -14.45 -10.05 12.77
CA GLY A 147 -14.98 -11.41 12.89
C GLY A 147 -13.92 -12.48 13.17
N SER A 148 -12.66 -12.08 13.36
CA SER A 148 -11.55 -12.96 13.72
C SER A 148 -10.66 -12.29 14.76
N GLY A 149 -10.64 -12.82 15.98
CA GLY A 149 -9.81 -12.34 17.09
C GLY A 149 -8.47 -13.05 17.25
N GLN A 150 -8.23 -14.16 16.54
CA GLN A 150 -7.01 -14.94 16.70
C GLN A 150 -5.83 -14.26 15.97
N VAL A 151 -4.81 -13.90 16.73
CA VAL A 151 -3.52 -13.44 16.23
C VAL A 151 -2.47 -14.48 16.62
N LEU A 152 -1.49 -14.71 15.76
CA LEU A 152 -0.48 -15.76 15.85
C LEU A 152 -1.07 -17.19 15.70
N PRO A 153 -0.25 -18.20 15.34
CA PRO A 153 1.20 -18.15 15.10
C PRO A 153 1.60 -17.48 13.76
N LEU A 154 2.84 -17.00 13.69
CA LEU A 154 3.49 -16.53 12.47
C LEU A 154 4.50 -17.59 12.00
N PHE A 155 4.54 -17.93 10.72
CA PHE A 155 5.58 -18.82 10.21
C PHE A 155 6.87 -18.07 9.93
N LEU A 156 7.99 -18.49 10.50
CA LEU A 156 9.31 -17.92 10.21
C LEU A 156 10.21 -18.99 9.58
N GLY A 157 10.36 -18.92 8.25
CA GLY A 157 11.37 -19.67 7.48
C GLY A 157 12.54 -18.77 7.06
N ALA A 158 13.52 -19.33 6.36
CA ALA A 158 14.76 -18.63 6.02
C ALA A 158 14.52 -17.28 5.29
N TRP A 159 13.62 -17.25 4.30
CA TRP A 159 13.29 -16.03 3.55
C TRP A 159 12.58 -14.97 4.40
N GLY A 160 11.74 -15.40 5.35
CA GLY A 160 11.09 -14.47 6.27
C GLY A 160 12.07 -13.87 7.27
N ALA A 161 12.96 -14.70 7.82
CA ALA A 161 14.03 -14.23 8.69
C ALA A 161 14.96 -13.24 7.96
N ALA A 162 15.40 -13.58 6.75
CA ALA A 162 16.23 -12.69 5.92
C ALA A 162 15.54 -11.34 5.65
N SER A 163 14.26 -11.36 5.27
CA SER A 163 13.49 -10.13 5.03
C SER A 163 13.38 -9.26 6.27
N MET A 164 13.11 -9.85 7.44
CA MET A 164 13.04 -9.13 8.72
C MET A 164 14.40 -8.56 9.15
N VAL A 165 15.49 -9.30 8.93
CA VAL A 165 16.85 -8.81 9.22
C VAL A 165 17.19 -7.60 8.34
N PHE A 166 16.99 -7.70 7.02
CA PHE A 166 17.24 -6.59 6.11
C PHE A 166 16.34 -5.38 6.39
N PHE A 167 15.08 -5.63 6.77
CA PHE A 167 14.16 -4.57 7.17
C PHE A 167 14.60 -3.88 8.46
N GLY A 168 15.06 -4.67 9.44
CA GLY A 168 15.63 -4.17 10.69
C GLY A 168 16.86 -3.30 10.45
N ILE A 169 17.79 -3.75 9.60
CA ILE A 169 18.98 -2.96 9.22
C ILE A 169 18.56 -1.64 8.55
N THR A 170 17.66 -1.69 7.57
CA THR A 170 17.12 -0.50 6.90
C THR A 170 16.51 0.48 7.89
N THR A 171 15.68 -0.02 8.80
CA THR A 171 14.99 0.78 9.83
C THR A 171 15.99 1.42 10.77
N VAL A 172 16.99 0.67 11.25
CA VAL A 172 18.05 1.20 12.12
C VAL A 172 18.83 2.31 11.42
N ILE A 173 19.21 2.12 10.15
CA ILE A 173 19.92 3.17 9.39
C ILE A 173 19.06 4.44 9.31
N ILE A 174 17.79 4.32 8.87
CA ILE A 174 16.90 5.47 8.72
C ILE A 174 16.68 6.19 10.05
N LEU A 175 16.34 5.46 11.12
CA LEU A 175 16.08 6.05 12.42
C LEU A 175 17.34 6.65 13.06
N SER A 176 18.52 6.05 12.83
CA SER A 176 19.79 6.61 13.30
C SER A 176 20.10 7.95 12.61
N GLU A 177 19.80 8.05 11.32
CA GLU A 177 19.99 9.29 10.59
C GLU A 177 18.97 10.35 11.02
N TYR A 178 17.73 9.96 11.29
CA TYR A 178 16.74 10.88 11.84
C TYR A 178 17.16 11.43 13.21
N LEU A 179 17.73 10.58 14.07
CA LEU A 179 18.28 11.00 15.36
C LEU A 179 19.46 11.96 15.17
N TYR A 180 20.35 11.69 14.21
CA TYR A 180 21.45 12.58 13.86
C TYR A 180 20.93 13.96 13.41
N LEU A 181 19.96 13.99 12.48
CA LEU A 181 19.34 15.20 11.96
C LEU A 181 18.59 16.00 13.05
N SER A 182 18.04 15.31 14.07
CA SER A 182 17.41 15.96 15.22
C SER A 182 18.41 16.38 16.31
N GLY A 183 19.72 16.26 16.09
CA GLY A 183 20.76 16.56 17.08
C GLY A 183 20.66 15.69 18.34
N TYR A 184 20.19 14.44 18.19
CA TYR A 184 19.90 13.47 19.26
C TYR A 184 18.87 13.97 20.31
N ASN A 185 18.08 14.98 19.97
CA ASN A 185 17.00 15.46 20.83
C ASN A 185 15.68 14.75 20.50
N GLY A 186 15.21 13.91 21.43
CA GLY A 186 13.98 13.13 21.25
C GLY A 186 12.70 13.97 21.03
N ILE A 187 12.64 15.19 21.57
CA ILE A 187 11.50 16.10 21.35
C ILE A 187 11.52 16.62 19.92
N VAL A 188 12.68 17.06 19.44
CA VAL A 188 12.85 17.51 18.04
C VAL A 188 12.59 16.36 17.07
N PHE A 189 13.09 15.16 17.38
CA PHE A 189 12.82 13.96 16.60
C PHE A 189 11.32 13.71 16.42
N LEU A 190 10.54 13.75 17.51
CA LEU A 190 9.10 13.50 17.46
C LEU A 190 8.34 14.63 16.75
N ARG A 191 8.72 15.89 17.00
CA ARG A 191 8.09 17.05 16.36
C ARG A 191 8.35 17.05 14.85
N GLU A 192 9.58 16.81 14.43
CA GLU A 192 10.01 16.85 13.03
C GLU A 192 9.84 15.52 12.30
N PHE A 193 9.34 14.47 12.95
CA PHE A 193 9.30 13.09 12.40
C PHE A 193 8.78 13.02 10.96
N TRP A 194 7.76 13.82 10.62
CA TRP A 194 7.16 13.88 9.29
C TRP A 194 8.02 14.62 8.24
N ASN A 195 8.88 15.53 8.70
CA ASN A 195 9.80 16.35 7.90
C ASN A 195 11.18 15.72 7.75
N LEU A 196 11.59 14.87 8.69
CA LEU A 196 12.87 14.16 8.63
C LEU A 196 12.92 13.24 7.41
N ALA A 197 14.09 13.18 6.78
CA ALA A 197 14.32 12.35 5.62
C ALA A 197 15.79 11.96 5.51
N VAL A 198 16.04 10.71 5.11
CA VAL A 198 17.35 10.29 4.63
C VAL A 198 17.37 10.54 3.13
N VAL A 199 18.17 11.51 2.67
CA VAL A 199 18.18 11.95 1.28
C VAL A 199 19.24 11.20 0.45
N PRO A 200 19.01 10.96 -0.85
CA PRO A 200 20.02 10.40 -1.73
C PRO A 200 21.27 11.29 -1.84
N PRO A 201 22.39 10.77 -2.35
CA PRO A 201 23.56 11.57 -2.68
C PRO A 201 23.21 12.74 -3.60
N VAL A 202 23.87 13.89 -3.41
CA VAL A 202 23.76 15.03 -4.33
C VAL A 202 24.26 14.67 -5.73
N SER A 203 23.80 15.43 -6.73
CA SER A 203 24.04 15.14 -8.15
C SER A 203 25.51 14.97 -8.53
N ASP A 204 26.42 15.67 -7.84
CA ASP A 204 27.87 15.65 -8.10
C ASP A 204 28.50 14.26 -7.89
N PHE A 205 27.88 13.41 -7.07
CA PHE A 205 28.34 12.03 -6.86
C PHE A 205 27.88 11.06 -7.97
N GLY A 206 26.94 11.46 -8.83
CA GLY A 206 26.39 10.60 -9.90
C GLY A 206 25.91 9.25 -9.37
N MET A 207 26.55 8.16 -9.83
CA MET A 207 26.26 6.78 -9.40
C MET A 207 27.29 6.21 -8.40
N SER A 208 28.19 7.06 -7.86
CA SER A 208 29.24 6.62 -6.95
C SER A 208 28.67 6.01 -5.66
N TRP A 209 29.31 4.95 -5.18
CA TRP A 209 29.10 4.40 -3.84
C TRP A 209 30.04 5.01 -2.79
N ASN A 210 31.08 5.72 -3.24
CA ASN A 210 32.02 6.40 -2.36
C ASN A 210 31.47 7.78 -1.98
N VAL A 211 30.48 7.78 -1.08
CA VAL A 211 29.78 8.97 -0.60
C VAL A 211 29.88 9.01 0.93
N PRO A 212 30.18 10.16 1.56
CA PRO A 212 30.16 10.27 3.02
C PRO A 212 28.80 9.86 3.59
N TRP A 213 28.80 9.24 4.78
CA TRP A 213 27.60 8.63 5.38
C TRP A 213 26.41 9.59 5.44
N HIS A 214 26.60 10.76 6.05
CA HIS A 214 25.57 11.81 6.21
C HIS A 214 25.33 12.68 4.95
N GLN A 215 25.97 12.36 3.83
CA GLN A 215 25.80 13.07 2.54
C GLN A 215 25.17 12.17 1.45
N GLY A 216 24.50 11.09 1.87
CA GLY A 216 23.83 10.14 0.98
C GLY A 216 24.33 8.71 1.08
N GLY A 217 25.45 8.45 1.77
CA GLY A 217 25.93 7.08 2.03
C GLY A 217 24.94 6.25 2.86
N ALA A 218 24.31 6.85 3.86
CA ALA A 218 23.24 6.22 4.65
C ALA A 218 22.04 5.83 3.78
N TRP A 219 21.67 6.69 2.81
CA TRP A 219 20.60 6.40 1.86
C TRP A 219 20.95 5.20 0.98
N LEU A 220 22.16 5.16 0.41
CA LEU A 220 22.60 4.04 -0.43
C LEU A 220 22.53 2.71 0.32
N ALA A 221 23.02 2.69 1.56
CA ALA A 221 22.97 1.50 2.41
C ALA A 221 21.53 1.10 2.77
N ALA A 222 20.71 2.05 3.24
CA ALA A 222 19.32 1.78 3.58
C ALA A 222 18.52 1.28 2.37
N THR A 223 18.68 1.93 1.22
CA THR A 223 18.03 1.56 -0.03
C THR A 223 18.45 0.16 -0.49
N LEU A 224 19.74 -0.18 -0.41
CA LEU A 224 20.23 -1.53 -0.73
C LEU A 224 19.54 -2.60 0.12
N PHE A 225 19.51 -2.41 1.44
CA PHE A 225 18.86 -3.37 2.33
C PHE A 225 17.35 -3.41 2.13
N LEU A 226 16.71 -2.28 1.80
CA LEU A 226 15.30 -2.25 1.46
C LEU A 226 14.99 -3.05 0.19
N HIS A 227 15.84 -2.96 -0.84
CA HIS A 227 15.72 -3.81 -2.03
C HIS A 227 15.78 -5.30 -1.67
N LEU A 228 16.73 -5.69 -0.81
CA LEU A 228 16.85 -7.07 -0.34
C LEU A 228 15.64 -7.51 0.49
N THR A 229 15.10 -6.63 1.35
CA THR A 229 13.87 -6.88 2.13
C THR A 229 12.71 -7.25 1.22
N VAL A 230 12.44 -6.45 0.19
CA VAL A 230 11.26 -6.64 -0.65
C VAL A 230 11.40 -7.84 -1.59
N ILE A 231 12.62 -8.13 -2.07
CA ILE A 231 12.91 -9.33 -2.88
C ILE A 231 12.73 -10.59 -2.03
N THR A 232 13.32 -10.63 -0.84
CA THR A 232 13.17 -11.78 0.06
C THR A 232 11.74 -11.96 0.55
N TRP A 233 10.99 -10.87 0.73
CA TRP A 233 9.55 -10.93 1.01
C TRP A 233 8.76 -11.52 -0.16
N TRP A 234 9.08 -11.13 -1.40
CA TRP A 234 8.46 -11.74 -2.58
C TRP A 234 8.72 -13.25 -2.65
N VAL A 235 9.97 -13.69 -2.41
CA VAL A 235 10.32 -15.12 -2.37
C VAL A 235 9.58 -15.84 -1.24
N ARG A 236 9.42 -15.20 -0.07
CA ARG A 236 8.59 -15.71 1.03
C ARG A 236 7.15 -15.92 0.59
N LEU A 237 6.50 -14.94 -0.05
CA LEU A 237 5.13 -15.07 -0.54
C LEU A 237 5.00 -16.25 -1.52
N TYR A 238 5.90 -16.33 -2.49
CA TYR A 238 5.90 -17.39 -3.50
C TYR A 238 6.10 -18.79 -2.89
N THR A 239 7.13 -18.96 -2.05
CA THR A 239 7.46 -20.26 -1.45
C THR A 239 6.41 -20.72 -0.45
N ARG A 240 5.84 -19.81 0.36
CA ARG A 240 4.76 -20.14 1.29
C ARG A 240 3.49 -20.53 0.57
N ALA A 241 3.12 -19.82 -0.49
CA ALA A 241 1.95 -20.20 -1.30
C ALA A 241 2.07 -21.63 -1.83
N ARG A 242 3.23 -21.98 -2.40
CA ARG A 242 3.53 -23.34 -2.88
C ARG A 242 3.47 -24.39 -1.78
N LYS A 243 3.96 -24.07 -0.56
CA LYS A 243 3.94 -24.98 0.60
C LYS A 243 2.54 -25.19 1.18
N THR A 244 1.69 -24.16 1.22
CA THR A 244 0.31 -24.26 1.74
C THR A 244 -0.69 -24.76 0.70
N GLY A 245 -0.23 -25.09 -0.52
CA GLY A 245 -1.05 -25.62 -1.59
C GLY A 245 -1.80 -24.57 -2.41
N VAL A 246 -1.78 -23.31 -1.99
CA VAL A 246 -2.46 -22.20 -2.67
C VAL A 246 -1.68 -21.71 -3.90
N GLY A 247 -2.37 -21.03 -4.82
CA GLY A 247 -1.75 -20.40 -5.98
C GLY A 247 -0.83 -19.23 -5.62
N THR A 248 0.03 -18.85 -6.55
CA THR A 248 1.06 -17.81 -6.37
C THR A 248 0.61 -16.43 -6.83
N GLN A 249 -0.68 -16.20 -7.01
CA GLN A 249 -1.27 -14.97 -7.55
C GLN A 249 -0.90 -13.75 -6.71
N LEU A 250 -0.77 -13.91 -5.38
CA LEU A 250 -0.34 -12.82 -4.50
C LEU A 250 1.10 -12.39 -4.77
N ALA A 251 2.02 -13.34 -5.00
CA ALA A 251 3.40 -13.02 -5.34
C ALA A 251 3.46 -12.28 -6.67
N TRP A 252 2.71 -12.73 -7.68
CA TRP A 252 2.66 -12.05 -8.98
C TRP A 252 1.97 -10.69 -8.94
N GLY A 253 0.90 -10.55 -8.14
CA GLY A 253 0.27 -9.25 -7.88
C GLY A 253 1.24 -8.28 -7.22
N PHE A 254 2.04 -8.76 -6.26
CA PHE A 254 3.07 -7.96 -5.61
C PHE A 254 4.17 -7.52 -6.58
N THR A 255 4.50 -8.31 -7.61
CA THR A 255 5.46 -7.91 -8.66
C THR A 255 5.08 -6.60 -9.36
N ALA A 256 3.78 -6.32 -9.54
CA ALA A 256 3.35 -5.04 -10.15
C ALA A 256 3.69 -3.83 -9.26
N ALA A 257 3.53 -3.96 -7.94
CA ALA A 257 3.96 -2.93 -6.98
C ALA A 257 5.50 -2.81 -6.93
N LEU A 258 6.20 -3.94 -6.99
CA LEU A 258 7.66 -3.96 -7.07
C LEU A 258 8.18 -3.30 -8.34
N ALA A 259 7.52 -3.48 -9.48
CA ALA A 259 7.91 -2.83 -10.73
C ALA A 259 7.92 -1.31 -10.58
N LEU A 260 6.89 -0.73 -9.95
CA LEU A 260 6.86 0.71 -9.65
C LEU A 260 7.95 1.11 -8.65
N TYR A 261 8.08 0.37 -7.54
CA TYR A 261 9.09 0.63 -6.51
C TYR A 261 10.52 0.62 -7.09
N PHE A 262 10.91 -0.42 -7.82
CA PHE A 262 12.23 -0.51 -8.45
C PHE A 262 12.41 0.53 -9.55
N SER A 263 11.35 0.92 -10.26
CA SER A 263 11.42 2.03 -11.22
C SER A 263 11.77 3.34 -10.53
N ILE A 264 11.19 3.61 -9.36
CA ILE A 264 11.45 4.82 -8.55
C ILE A 264 12.86 4.83 -7.98
N TYR A 265 13.26 3.75 -7.28
CA TYR A 265 14.45 3.76 -6.42
C TYR A 265 15.73 3.22 -7.08
N LEU A 266 15.62 2.53 -8.22
CA LEU A 266 16.77 1.83 -8.82
C LEU A 266 16.87 2.06 -10.33
N ILE A 267 15.89 1.60 -11.09
CA ILE A 267 16.00 1.49 -12.55
C ILE A 267 16.05 2.88 -13.20
N ARG A 268 15.12 3.80 -12.90
CA ARG A 268 15.15 5.15 -13.48
C ARG A 268 16.41 5.93 -13.07
N PRO A 269 16.81 6.00 -11.79
CA PRO A 269 18.07 6.62 -11.39
C PRO A 269 19.29 6.04 -12.12
N MET A 270 19.35 4.71 -12.30
CA MET A 270 20.42 4.06 -13.06
C MET A 270 20.43 4.42 -14.54
N LEU A 271 19.26 4.52 -15.17
CA LEU A 271 19.13 4.90 -16.59
C LEU A 271 19.55 6.35 -16.84
N ILE A 272 19.25 7.25 -15.89
CA ILE A 272 19.67 8.66 -15.95
C ILE A 272 21.15 8.81 -15.54
N GLY A 273 21.67 7.87 -14.73
CA GLY A 273 23.05 7.88 -14.26
C GLY A 273 23.26 8.77 -13.02
N ASN A 274 22.24 8.92 -12.18
CA ASN A 274 22.35 9.72 -10.95
C ASN A 274 21.42 9.22 -9.83
N TRP A 275 21.97 8.95 -8.63
CA TRP A 275 21.18 8.54 -7.47
C TRP A 275 20.25 9.65 -6.93
N SER A 276 20.58 10.92 -7.17
CA SER A 276 19.76 12.06 -6.74
C SER A 276 18.36 12.10 -7.39
N GLU A 277 18.13 11.32 -8.45
CA GLU A 277 16.83 11.18 -9.11
C GLU A 277 15.82 10.37 -8.31
N ALA A 278 16.25 9.65 -7.28
CA ALA A 278 15.37 8.87 -6.40
C ALA A 278 14.85 9.75 -5.24
N PRO A 279 13.69 9.42 -4.64
CA PRO A 279 13.20 10.12 -3.46
C PRO A 279 14.03 9.79 -2.20
N GLY A 280 14.06 10.74 -1.27
CA GLY A 280 14.53 10.47 0.10
C GLY A 280 13.58 9.53 0.86
N HIS A 281 14.12 8.78 1.80
CA HIS A 281 13.32 8.00 2.76
C HIS A 281 12.76 8.95 3.81
N GLY A 282 11.51 9.38 3.62
CA GLY A 282 10.78 10.22 4.56
C GLY A 282 9.39 10.58 4.05
N TRP A 283 8.46 10.85 4.98
CA TRP A 283 7.05 11.06 4.64
C TRP A 283 6.85 12.28 3.74
N ARG A 284 7.41 13.43 4.12
CA ARG A 284 7.37 14.63 3.28
C ARG A 284 8.24 14.47 2.04
N ALA A 285 9.42 13.85 2.16
CA ALA A 285 10.37 13.72 1.06
C ALA A 285 9.79 13.00 -0.17
N ILE A 286 9.00 11.93 0.01
CA ILE A 286 8.35 11.24 -1.11
C ILE A 286 7.28 12.12 -1.79
N LEU A 287 6.57 12.95 -1.02
CA LEU A 287 5.56 13.87 -1.57
C LEU A 287 6.21 15.00 -2.36
N ASP A 288 7.28 15.59 -1.82
CA ASP A 288 8.05 16.64 -2.47
C ASP A 288 8.68 16.11 -3.78
N TRP A 289 9.25 14.90 -3.75
CA TRP A 289 9.78 14.23 -4.96
C TRP A 289 8.70 13.95 -6.00
N THR A 290 7.51 13.51 -5.58
CA THR A 290 6.40 13.23 -6.51
C THR A 290 5.99 14.51 -7.26
N ASN A 291 5.93 15.64 -6.57
CA ASN A 291 5.66 16.94 -7.19
C ASN A 291 6.82 17.38 -8.10
N TYR A 292 8.06 17.22 -7.64
CA TYR A 292 9.27 17.55 -8.39
C TYR A 292 9.32 16.84 -9.73
N VAL A 293 9.11 15.52 -9.78
CA VAL A 293 9.09 14.75 -11.04
C VAL A 293 8.08 15.32 -12.03
N SER A 294 6.90 15.73 -11.56
CA SER A 294 5.88 16.31 -12.43
C SER A 294 6.32 17.62 -13.06
N ILE A 295 6.92 18.51 -12.26
CA ILE A 295 7.41 19.80 -12.74
C ILE A 295 8.58 19.60 -13.71
N GLN A 296 9.57 18.77 -13.34
CA GLN A 296 10.77 18.54 -14.14
C GLN A 296 10.50 17.91 -15.51
N THR A 297 9.40 17.15 -15.64
CA THR A 297 9.08 16.42 -16.87
C THR A 297 7.97 17.08 -17.68
N GLY A 298 7.75 18.39 -17.47
CA GLY A 298 6.78 19.17 -18.26
C GLY A 298 5.34 18.75 -18.00
N ASN A 299 4.94 18.67 -16.73
CA ASN A 299 3.62 18.29 -16.23
C ASN A 299 3.25 16.81 -16.51
N PHE A 300 3.35 15.99 -15.46
CA PHE A 300 3.11 14.55 -15.53
C PHE A 300 1.69 14.17 -15.94
N TYR A 301 0.71 15.08 -15.83
CA TYR A 301 -0.67 14.81 -16.25
C TYR A 301 -0.78 14.54 -17.75
N TYR A 302 0.17 15.00 -18.57
CA TYR A 302 0.19 14.73 -20.01
C TYR A 302 0.84 13.39 -20.38
N ASN A 303 1.37 12.65 -19.41
CA ASN A 303 1.87 11.30 -19.62
C ASN A 303 0.68 10.32 -19.75
N PRO A 304 0.48 9.67 -20.92
CA PRO A 304 -0.69 8.80 -21.14
C PRO A 304 -0.69 7.57 -20.23
N LEU A 305 0.48 7.04 -19.87
CA LEU A 305 0.59 5.91 -18.94
C LEU A 305 0.29 6.32 -17.51
N HIS A 306 0.59 7.57 -17.15
CA HIS A 306 0.16 8.13 -15.87
C HIS A 306 -1.37 8.28 -15.82
N MET A 307 -2.01 8.79 -16.89
CA MET A 307 -3.48 8.87 -16.97
C MET A 307 -4.13 7.49 -16.81
N VAL A 308 -3.59 6.48 -17.49
CA VAL A 308 -4.05 5.09 -17.39
C VAL A 308 -3.81 4.52 -15.97
N SER A 309 -2.67 4.84 -15.35
CA SER A 309 -2.40 4.45 -13.95
C SER A 309 -3.41 5.10 -12.98
N ILE A 310 -3.77 6.36 -13.18
CA ILE A 310 -4.85 7.03 -12.41
C ILE A 310 -6.18 6.33 -12.61
N PHE A 311 -6.54 5.98 -13.86
CA PHE A 311 -7.77 5.23 -14.15
C PHE A 311 -7.81 3.91 -13.35
N PHE A 312 -6.71 3.17 -13.32
CA PHE A 312 -6.63 1.92 -12.57
C PHE A 312 -6.59 2.13 -11.05
N LEU A 313 -5.95 3.19 -10.55
CA LEU A 313 -5.94 3.57 -9.13
C LEU A 313 -7.35 3.90 -8.63
N LEU A 314 -8.04 4.82 -9.30
CA LEU A 314 -9.39 5.23 -8.95
C LEU A 314 -10.39 4.09 -9.20
N GLY A 315 -10.22 3.35 -10.29
CA GLY A 315 -10.99 2.14 -10.60
C GLY A 315 -10.82 1.06 -9.53
N SER A 316 -9.62 0.89 -8.97
CA SER A 316 -9.39 -0.05 -7.87
C SER A 316 -10.12 0.36 -6.60
N VAL A 317 -10.10 1.65 -6.26
CA VAL A 317 -10.84 2.19 -5.11
C VAL A 317 -12.34 1.98 -5.29
N LEU A 318 -12.85 2.27 -6.49
CA LEU A 318 -14.26 2.07 -6.84
C LEU A 318 -14.65 0.59 -6.74
N LEU A 319 -13.89 -0.31 -7.38
CA LEU A 319 -14.15 -1.75 -7.36
C LEU A 319 -14.08 -2.32 -5.95
N LEU A 320 -13.11 -1.89 -5.12
CA LEU A 320 -13.00 -2.32 -3.73
C LEU A 320 -14.24 -1.91 -2.92
N ALA A 321 -14.69 -0.67 -3.07
CA ALA A 321 -15.87 -0.17 -2.37
C ALA A 321 -17.15 -0.88 -2.85
N MET A 322 -17.32 -1.08 -4.16
CA MET A 322 -18.45 -1.81 -4.74
C MET A 322 -18.47 -3.26 -4.26
N HIS A 323 -17.34 -3.96 -4.35
CA HIS A 323 -17.19 -5.36 -3.93
C HIS A 323 -17.43 -5.53 -2.44
N GLY A 324 -16.70 -4.78 -1.61
CA GLY A 324 -16.81 -4.83 -0.15
C GLY A 324 -18.23 -4.53 0.33
N SER A 325 -18.88 -3.49 -0.21
CA SER A 325 -20.26 -3.16 0.14
C SER A 325 -21.26 -4.21 -0.32
N THR A 326 -21.07 -4.79 -1.51
CA THR A 326 -21.94 -5.85 -2.05
C THR A 326 -21.91 -7.07 -1.14
N ILE A 327 -20.72 -7.60 -0.84
CA ILE A 327 -20.56 -8.78 0.00
C ILE A 327 -21.07 -8.53 1.42
N VAL A 328 -20.79 -7.36 2.02
CA VAL A 328 -21.35 -7.00 3.33
C VAL A 328 -22.88 -6.94 3.28
N ALA A 329 -23.48 -6.37 2.23
CA ALA A 329 -24.93 -6.27 2.08
C ALA A 329 -25.62 -7.64 1.87
N THR A 330 -24.93 -8.57 1.22
CA THR A 330 -25.45 -9.92 0.96
C THR A 330 -24.97 -10.98 1.95
N SER A 331 -24.17 -10.60 2.96
CA SER A 331 -23.58 -11.53 3.94
C SER A 331 -24.60 -12.35 4.75
N LYS A 332 -25.81 -11.83 4.95
CA LYS A 332 -26.90 -12.63 5.57
C LYS A 332 -27.31 -13.87 4.77
N TRP A 333 -26.89 -13.95 3.51
CA TRP A 333 -27.05 -15.12 2.63
C TRP A 333 -25.71 -15.80 2.32
N ARG A 334 -24.70 -15.59 3.18
CA ARG A 334 -23.38 -16.21 3.14
C ARG A 334 -22.53 -15.94 1.89
N SER A 335 -22.77 -14.82 1.21
CA SER A 335 -21.98 -14.42 0.02
C SER A 335 -20.50 -14.19 0.33
N GLU A 336 -20.12 -14.00 1.59
CA GLU A 336 -18.73 -13.90 2.03
C GLU A 336 -17.93 -15.20 1.88
N MET A 337 -18.60 -16.35 1.74
CA MET A 337 -17.92 -17.63 1.45
C MET A 337 -17.58 -17.72 -0.04
N GLU A 338 -16.72 -16.82 -0.50
CA GLU A 338 -16.55 -16.54 -1.92
C GLU A 338 -16.06 -17.76 -2.72
N LEU A 339 -15.30 -18.66 -2.09
CA LEU A 339 -14.87 -19.92 -2.72
C LEU A 339 -16.03 -20.88 -2.91
N THR A 340 -16.85 -21.07 -1.87
CA THR A 340 -18.05 -21.90 -1.95
C THR A 340 -19.00 -21.35 -3.03
N GLU A 341 -19.17 -20.03 -3.07
CA GLU A 341 -19.99 -19.33 -4.04
C GLU A 341 -19.40 -19.35 -5.46
N MET A 342 -18.09 -19.62 -5.64
CA MET A 342 -17.50 -19.88 -6.97
C MET A 342 -17.80 -21.27 -7.49
N GLU A 343 -17.88 -22.27 -6.61
CA GLU A 343 -18.21 -23.64 -6.99
C GLU A 343 -19.70 -23.78 -7.34
N ALA A 344 -20.56 -23.20 -6.52
CA ALA A 344 -22.00 -23.19 -6.74
C ALA A 344 -22.62 -21.90 -6.17
N GLU A 345 -23.05 -21.01 -7.07
CA GLU A 345 -23.62 -19.72 -6.69
C GLU A 345 -24.94 -19.88 -5.91
N GLY A 346 -24.96 -19.28 -4.71
CA GLY A 346 -26.08 -19.24 -3.80
C GLY A 346 -26.94 -17.97 -3.95
N PRO A 347 -27.97 -17.83 -3.10
CA PRO A 347 -28.87 -16.67 -3.13
C PRO A 347 -28.16 -15.33 -2.88
N GLY A 348 -27.06 -15.32 -2.14
CA GLY A 348 -26.25 -14.12 -1.91
C GLY A 348 -25.65 -13.59 -3.21
N THR A 349 -24.93 -14.45 -3.94
CA THR A 349 -24.32 -14.11 -5.23
C THR A 349 -25.37 -13.74 -6.29
N HIS A 350 -26.47 -14.50 -6.41
CA HIS A 350 -27.53 -14.14 -7.36
C HIS A 350 -28.12 -12.74 -7.11
N ARG A 351 -28.28 -12.34 -5.84
CA ARG A 351 -28.75 -10.99 -5.49
C ARG A 351 -27.73 -9.93 -5.87
N ALA A 352 -26.45 -10.17 -5.60
CA ALA A 352 -25.35 -9.29 -6.00
C ALA A 352 -25.32 -9.09 -7.53
N GLN A 353 -25.44 -10.18 -8.29
CA GLN A 353 -25.48 -10.16 -9.75
C GLN A 353 -26.69 -9.38 -10.29
N LEU A 354 -27.88 -9.67 -9.77
CA LEU A 354 -29.11 -8.97 -10.19
C LEU A 354 -29.04 -7.47 -9.87
N PHE A 355 -28.53 -7.11 -8.68
CA PHE A 355 -28.34 -5.72 -8.29
C PHE A 355 -27.49 -4.97 -9.32
N TRP A 356 -26.29 -5.48 -9.63
CA TRP A 356 -25.41 -4.81 -10.59
C TRP A 356 -25.96 -4.82 -12.02
N ARG A 357 -26.61 -5.91 -12.43
CA ARG A 357 -27.27 -5.98 -13.74
C ARG A 357 -28.39 -4.94 -13.88
N TRP A 358 -29.17 -4.70 -12.83
CA TRP A 358 -30.23 -3.69 -12.84
C TRP A 358 -29.69 -2.26 -12.73
N VAL A 359 -28.57 -2.07 -12.03
CA VAL A 359 -27.96 -0.74 -11.84
C VAL A 359 -27.19 -0.28 -13.08
N MET A 360 -26.40 -1.16 -13.72
CA MET A 360 -25.47 -0.78 -14.80
C MET A 360 -25.54 -1.65 -16.05
N GLY A 361 -26.55 -2.52 -16.16
CA GLY A 361 -26.84 -3.29 -17.38
C GLY A 361 -26.03 -4.58 -17.58
N PHE A 362 -25.01 -4.83 -16.76
CA PHE A 362 -24.22 -6.06 -16.76
C PHE A 362 -23.77 -6.42 -15.33
N ASN A 363 -23.26 -7.63 -15.13
CA ASN A 363 -22.74 -8.08 -13.84
C ASN A 363 -21.51 -8.98 -14.01
N ALA A 364 -20.73 -9.12 -12.94
CA ALA A 364 -19.70 -10.16 -12.82
C ALA A 364 -20.27 -11.41 -12.12
N ASN A 365 -19.58 -12.54 -12.25
CA ASN A 365 -19.80 -13.71 -11.40
C ASN A 365 -18.74 -13.75 -10.28
N SER A 366 -18.86 -14.70 -9.34
CA SER A 366 -17.96 -14.80 -8.18
C SER A 366 -16.49 -14.86 -8.61
N TYR A 367 -16.15 -15.58 -9.67
CA TYR A 367 -14.77 -15.68 -10.17
C TYR A 367 -14.25 -14.40 -10.85
N ASN A 368 -15.03 -13.85 -11.77
CA ASN A 368 -14.59 -12.76 -12.64
C ASN A 368 -14.41 -11.45 -11.87
N ILE A 369 -15.19 -11.18 -10.82
CA ILE A 369 -14.99 -9.96 -10.03
C ILE A 369 -13.60 -9.95 -9.37
N HIS A 370 -13.08 -11.10 -8.97
CA HIS A 370 -11.74 -11.23 -8.40
C HIS A 370 -10.64 -11.12 -9.48
N LEU A 371 -10.90 -11.56 -10.72
CA LEU A 371 -10.03 -11.25 -11.86
C LEU A 371 -9.96 -9.75 -12.12
N TRP A 372 -11.09 -9.05 -12.06
CA TRP A 372 -11.13 -7.60 -12.26
C TRP A 372 -10.34 -6.89 -11.16
N ALA A 373 -10.56 -7.29 -9.90
CA ALA A 373 -9.82 -6.80 -8.74
C ALA A 373 -8.30 -6.93 -8.93
N TRP A 374 -7.84 -8.12 -9.32
CA TRP A 374 -6.42 -8.40 -9.52
C TRP A 374 -5.81 -7.57 -10.66
N TRP A 375 -6.46 -7.54 -11.82
CA TRP A 375 -5.95 -6.82 -12.99
C TRP A 375 -5.99 -5.30 -12.82
N PHE A 376 -7.04 -4.72 -12.25
CA PHE A 376 -7.10 -3.28 -12.00
C PHE A 376 -5.95 -2.85 -11.09
N ALA A 377 -5.72 -3.57 -9.99
CA ALA A 377 -4.65 -3.22 -9.07
C ALA A 377 -3.25 -3.46 -9.67
N ALA A 378 -3.05 -4.55 -10.41
CA ALA A 378 -1.77 -4.84 -11.07
C ALA A 378 -1.45 -3.80 -12.18
N LEU A 379 -2.43 -3.44 -12.99
CA LEU A 379 -2.24 -2.47 -14.08
C LEU A 379 -1.99 -1.06 -13.54
N CYS A 380 -2.51 -0.69 -12.36
CA CYS A 380 -2.16 0.55 -11.67
C CYS A 380 -0.64 0.67 -11.46
N GLY A 381 -0.02 -0.36 -10.87
CA GLY A 381 1.42 -0.38 -10.60
C GLY A 381 2.26 -0.45 -11.88
N PHE A 382 1.88 -1.33 -12.81
CA PHE A 382 2.65 -1.56 -14.03
C PHE A 382 2.66 -0.34 -14.98
N THR A 383 1.50 0.28 -15.22
CA THR A 383 1.42 1.46 -16.09
C THR A 383 2.09 2.67 -15.45
N GLY A 384 1.98 2.84 -14.13
CA GLY A 384 2.73 3.86 -13.39
C GLY A 384 4.24 3.68 -13.50
N ALA A 385 4.73 2.43 -13.39
CA ALA A 385 6.14 2.11 -13.53
C ALA A 385 6.67 2.48 -14.92
N LEU A 386 5.97 2.05 -15.97
CA LEU A 386 6.35 2.35 -17.35
C LEU A 386 6.29 3.86 -17.65
N GLY A 387 5.23 4.54 -17.19
CA GLY A 387 5.10 5.99 -17.34
C GLY A 387 6.28 6.74 -16.70
N LEU A 388 6.67 6.35 -15.49
CA LEU A 388 7.83 6.93 -14.81
C LEU A 388 9.14 6.63 -15.54
N LEU A 389 9.35 5.38 -15.97
CA LEU A 389 10.59 4.98 -16.65
C LEU A 389 10.86 5.79 -17.92
N LEU A 390 9.82 6.10 -18.71
CA LEU A 390 9.94 6.92 -19.91
C LEU A 390 10.25 8.40 -19.62
N SER A 391 9.96 8.86 -18.40
CA SER A 391 10.03 10.27 -18.02
C SER A 391 11.44 10.68 -17.61
N GLY A 392 12.05 11.57 -18.39
CA GLY A 392 13.45 11.99 -18.24
C GLY A 392 14.47 11.04 -18.87
N THR A 393 14.03 9.92 -19.46
CA THR A 393 14.90 9.02 -20.25
C THR A 393 14.59 9.12 -21.74
N LEU A 394 13.31 9.03 -22.10
CA LEU A 394 12.84 9.10 -23.49
C LEU A 394 12.07 10.40 -23.76
N VAL A 395 11.23 10.82 -22.79
CA VAL A 395 10.42 12.03 -22.89
C VAL A 395 10.81 12.97 -21.76
N ASN A 396 11.36 14.12 -22.11
CA ASN A 396 11.80 15.13 -21.15
C ASN A 396 10.71 16.15 -20.82
N ASP A 397 9.73 16.33 -21.71
CA ASP A 397 8.62 17.27 -21.53
C ASP A 397 7.33 16.66 -22.08
N TRP A 398 6.45 16.21 -21.19
CA TRP A 398 5.18 15.57 -21.52
C TRP A 398 4.18 16.54 -22.14
N TYR A 399 4.21 17.82 -21.77
CA TYR A 399 3.37 18.84 -22.37
C TYR A 399 3.74 19.06 -23.84
N GLN A 400 5.04 19.22 -24.14
CA GLN A 400 5.51 19.33 -25.53
C GLN A 400 5.19 18.07 -26.34
N TRP A 401 5.39 16.89 -25.75
CA TRP A 401 4.98 15.64 -26.37
C TRP A 401 3.48 15.64 -26.69
N ALA A 402 2.63 16.02 -25.73
CA ALA A 402 1.19 16.10 -25.91
C ALA A 402 0.75 17.11 -26.97
N GLN A 403 1.46 18.24 -27.09
CA GLN A 403 1.24 19.21 -28.18
C GLN A 403 1.52 18.57 -29.54
N SER A 404 2.62 17.83 -29.66
CA SER A 404 3.03 17.19 -30.92
C SER A 404 2.03 16.17 -31.44
N VAL A 405 1.28 15.52 -30.55
CA VAL A 405 0.24 14.53 -30.90
C VAL A 405 -1.18 15.10 -30.85
N GLY A 406 -1.34 16.40 -30.57
CA GLY A 406 -2.62 17.10 -30.65
C GLY A 406 -3.63 16.76 -29.54
N ILE A 407 -3.19 16.31 -28.36
CA ILE A 407 -4.07 15.99 -27.22
C ILE A 407 -4.18 17.12 -26.18
N VAL A 408 -3.41 18.20 -26.34
CA VAL A 408 -3.57 19.41 -25.54
C VAL A 408 -4.83 20.14 -25.99
N ALA A 409 -5.72 20.43 -25.05
CA ALA A 409 -6.94 21.18 -25.33
C ALA A 409 -6.59 22.54 -25.96
N ARG A 410 -7.30 22.89 -27.05
CA ARG A 410 -7.14 24.21 -27.70
C ARG A 410 -7.62 25.28 -26.74
N MET A 411 -6.77 26.27 -26.47
CA MET A 411 -7.14 27.44 -25.66
C MET A 411 -7.71 28.50 -26.59
N ASP A 412 -9.02 28.53 -26.73
CA ASP A 412 -9.75 29.53 -27.49
C ASP A 412 -10.14 30.72 -26.61
N GLY A 413 -9.50 31.87 -26.84
CA GLY A 413 -10.03 33.20 -26.52
C GLY A 413 -10.15 33.63 -25.04
N ALA A 414 -9.99 32.74 -24.06
CA ALA A 414 -9.97 33.08 -22.64
C ALA A 414 -8.59 32.80 -22.03
N ASP A 415 -8.15 33.68 -21.12
CA ASP A 415 -6.86 33.54 -20.43
C ASP A 415 -6.92 32.40 -19.40
N TRP A 416 -6.58 31.20 -19.86
CA TRP A 416 -6.43 30.00 -19.04
C TRP A 416 -4.99 29.78 -18.58
N THR A 417 -4.11 30.79 -18.67
CA THR A 417 -2.69 30.66 -18.26
C THR A 417 -2.53 30.18 -16.82
N GLN A 418 -3.50 30.49 -15.95
CA GLN A 418 -3.55 30.01 -14.57
C GLN A 418 -3.61 28.46 -14.41
N TYR A 419 -3.97 27.71 -15.47
CA TYR A 419 -4.03 26.24 -15.46
C TYR A 419 -2.87 25.59 -16.22
N VAL A 420 -2.02 26.39 -16.88
CA VAL A 420 -0.84 25.92 -17.60
C VAL A 420 0.38 26.18 -16.72
N PHE A 421 0.64 25.25 -15.80
CA PHE A 421 1.90 25.24 -15.07
C PHE A 421 3.01 24.82 -16.04
N ARG A 422 3.83 25.80 -16.45
CA ARG A 422 5.10 25.57 -17.16
C ARG A 422 6.21 25.29 -16.17
#